data_AF-O62268-F1
#
_entry.id   AF-O62268-F1
#
_cell.length_a   1.000
_cell.length_b   1.000
_cell.length_c   1.000
_cell.angle_alpha   90.00
_cell.angle_beta   90.00
_cell.angle_gamma   90.00
#
_symmetry.space_group_name_H-M   'P 1'
#
loop_
_entity.id
_entity.type
_entity.pdbx_description
1 polymer ?
#
loop_
_entity_poly.entity_id
_entity_poly.type
_entity_poly.pdbx_seq_one_letter_code
_entity_poly.pdbx_strand_id
1 'polypeptide(L)'
;MGYVGRILSVIYTFVLCTLIACSYAWNITTVFGNDTAQVASCIVVIITYIFLIILCSPLPCIRTPEEEQLSIQTFHINQGFIAVTSVIANVLLPVVMLLGPKNVSSIIICLFIYCLLVDQLIGFAVEMIHFASPIQYTFPKTIKLSNPQKYTILAFSVIMEFYHFYMCCWNISSNLWPINILLCTAINIMEIPAIIVAFYAYNSDRTHFSRVKPGVGLELIEIRKWDTKARTWKINESPDEHEVLHV
;
A
#
# COMPACT_ATOMS: atom_id res chain seq x y z
N MET A 1 -7.82 -5.87 13.37
CA MET A 1 -6.76 -4.83 13.48
C MET A 1 -7.36 -3.62 14.19
N GLY A 2 -6.96 -3.31 15.43
CA GLY A 2 -7.57 -2.20 16.20
C GLY A 2 -7.16 -0.81 15.68
N TYR A 3 -7.63 0.26 16.33
CA TYR A 3 -7.30 1.66 16.01
C TYR A 3 -5.79 1.89 15.83
N VAL A 4 -4.98 1.39 16.77
CA VAL A 4 -3.51 1.46 16.71
C VAL A 4 -2.97 0.78 15.45
N GLY A 5 -3.49 -0.41 15.13
CA GLY A 5 -3.08 -1.15 13.93
C GLY A 5 -3.35 -0.32 12.67
N ARG A 6 -4.50 0.35 12.57
CA ARG A 6 -4.84 1.18 11.41
C ARG A 6 -3.95 2.41 11.26
N ILE A 7 -3.69 3.13 12.36
CA ILE A 7 -2.71 4.24 12.33
C ILE A 7 -1.37 3.72 11.81
N LEU A 8 -0.92 2.57 12.33
CA LEU A 8 0.31 1.95 11.86
C LEU A 8 0.24 1.59 10.38
N SER A 9 -0.91 1.10 9.87
CA SER A 9 -1.12 0.82 8.44
C SER A 9 -0.99 2.08 7.58
N VAL A 10 -1.65 3.17 7.98
CA VAL A 10 -1.61 4.45 7.28
C VAL A 10 -0.18 5.00 7.28
N ILE A 11 0.48 5.05 8.44
CA ILE A 11 1.87 5.50 8.55
C ILE A 11 2.78 4.62 7.70
N TYR A 12 2.58 3.31 7.75
CA TYR A 12 3.35 2.35 6.97
C TYR A 12 3.20 2.58 5.46
N THR A 13 1.97 2.65 4.95
CA THR A 13 1.71 2.89 3.52
C THR A 13 2.27 4.26 3.10
N PHE A 14 2.13 5.29 3.94
CA PHE A 14 2.73 6.60 3.69
C PHE A 14 4.26 6.54 3.56
N VAL A 15 4.93 5.86 4.50
CA VAL A 15 6.39 5.69 4.49
C VAL A 15 6.83 4.87 3.28
N LEU A 16 6.12 3.80 2.94
CA LEU A 16 6.38 2.97 1.76
C LEU A 16 6.28 3.79 0.47
N CYS A 17 5.17 4.51 0.26
CA CYS A 17 5.00 5.39 -0.91
C CYS A 17 6.10 6.45 -0.99
N THR A 18 6.47 7.04 0.16
CA THR A 18 7.55 8.03 0.24
C THR A 18 8.90 7.42 -0.14
N LEU A 19 9.25 6.24 0.37
CA LEU A 19 10.50 5.56 0.05
C LEU A 19 10.60 5.21 -1.45
N ILE A 20 9.52 4.69 -2.04
CA ILE A 20 9.47 4.37 -3.48
C ILE A 20 9.58 5.66 -4.30
N ALA A 21 8.92 6.75 -3.90
CA ALA A 21 9.02 8.04 -4.57
C ALA A 21 10.43 8.63 -4.49
N CYS A 22 11.08 8.55 -3.32
CA CYS A 22 12.47 8.97 -3.15
C CYS A 22 13.43 8.13 -4.01
N SER A 23 13.25 6.80 -4.04
CA SER A 23 14.03 5.90 -4.88
C SER A 23 13.84 6.20 -6.37
N TYR A 24 12.60 6.42 -6.80
CA TYR A 24 12.28 6.80 -8.18
C TYR A 24 12.90 8.15 -8.56
N ALA A 25 12.77 9.16 -7.71
CA ALA A 25 13.37 10.47 -7.95
C ALA A 25 14.89 10.38 -8.08
N TRP A 26 15.53 9.64 -7.17
CA TRP A 26 16.96 9.36 -7.23
C TRP A 26 17.36 8.60 -8.50
N ASN A 27 16.55 7.64 -8.95
CA ASN A 27 16.80 6.94 -10.20
C ASN A 27 16.67 7.87 -11.41
N ILE A 28 15.70 8.78 -11.45
CA ILE A 28 15.62 9.77 -12.54
C ILE A 28 16.84 10.69 -12.54
N THR A 29 17.24 11.23 -11.39
CA THR A 29 18.38 12.15 -11.35
C THR A 29 19.67 11.48 -11.83
N THR A 30 19.84 10.20 -11.51
CA THR A 30 21.02 9.42 -11.91
C THR A 30 20.97 8.97 -13.37
N VAL A 31 19.79 8.61 -13.90
CA VAL A 31 19.58 8.20 -15.30
C VAL A 31 19.61 9.38 -16.28
N PHE A 32 19.29 10.60 -15.87
CA PHE A 32 19.21 11.71 -16.82
C PHE A 32 20.19 12.86 -16.54
N GLY A 33 20.94 12.79 -15.43
CA GLY A 33 21.94 13.79 -15.09
C GLY A 33 21.35 15.12 -14.59
N ASN A 34 22.22 16.12 -14.46
CA ASN A 34 21.92 17.32 -13.67
C ASN A 34 21.10 18.41 -14.40
N ASP A 35 21.10 18.47 -15.73
CA ASP A 35 20.76 19.73 -16.41
C ASP A 35 19.27 20.09 -16.46
N THR A 36 18.37 19.10 -16.52
CA THR A 36 16.91 19.34 -16.61
C THR A 36 16.09 18.29 -15.88
N ALA A 37 16.57 17.05 -15.84
CA ALA A 37 15.84 15.97 -15.23
C ALA A 37 15.78 16.05 -13.70
N GLN A 38 16.75 16.68 -13.03
CA GLN A 38 16.65 16.96 -11.60
C GLN A 38 15.46 17.86 -11.28
N VAL A 39 15.25 18.90 -12.07
CA VAL A 39 14.12 19.81 -11.89
C VAL A 39 12.82 19.06 -12.17
N ALA A 40 12.75 18.28 -13.25
CA ALA A 40 11.58 17.48 -13.57
C ALA A 40 11.25 16.43 -12.49
N SER A 41 12.24 15.69 -11.98
CA SER A 41 12.01 14.68 -10.93
C SER A 41 11.54 15.31 -9.63
N CYS A 42 12.15 16.44 -9.23
CA CYS A 42 11.73 17.18 -8.05
C CYS A 42 10.32 17.74 -8.22
N ILE A 43 10.00 18.31 -9.39
CA ILE A 43 8.64 18.78 -9.71
C ILE A 43 7.65 17.62 -9.66
N VAL A 44 7.99 16.45 -10.22
CA VAL A 44 7.14 15.27 -10.17
C VAL A 44 6.87 14.89 -8.73
N VAL A 45 7.90 14.71 -7.89
CA VAL A 45 7.72 14.41 -6.46
C VAL A 45 6.87 15.48 -5.76
N ILE A 46 7.14 16.76 -6.00
CA ILE A 46 6.40 17.87 -5.39
C ILE A 46 4.93 17.85 -5.82
N ILE A 47 4.65 17.69 -7.12
CA ILE A 47 3.27 17.60 -7.65
C ILE A 47 2.57 16.39 -7.06
N THR A 48 3.26 15.26 -6.98
CA THR A 48 2.77 14.03 -6.37
C THR A 48 2.41 14.25 -4.88
N TYR A 49 3.23 14.96 -4.12
CA TYR A 49 2.94 15.33 -2.74
C TYR A 49 1.81 16.34 -2.61
N ILE A 50 1.76 17.37 -3.47
CA ILE A 50 0.66 18.35 -3.50
C ILE A 50 -0.66 17.62 -3.80
N PHE A 51 -0.64 16.70 -4.75
CA PHE A 51 -1.79 15.88 -5.10
C PHE A 51 -2.22 15.01 -3.92
N LEU A 52 -1.28 14.39 -3.20
CA LEU A 52 -1.55 13.65 -1.98
C LEU A 52 -2.15 14.54 -0.88
N ILE A 53 -1.62 15.75 -0.67
CA ILE A 53 -2.17 16.73 0.28
C ILE A 53 -3.58 17.13 -0.12
N ILE A 54 -3.86 17.34 -1.42
CA ILE A 54 -5.20 17.68 -1.91
C ILE A 54 -6.16 16.51 -1.72
N LEU A 55 -5.76 15.28 -2.07
CA LEU A 55 -6.56 14.07 -1.89
C LEU A 55 -6.83 13.74 -0.43
N CYS A 56 -5.84 13.96 0.44
CA CYS A 56 -5.97 13.74 1.88
C CYS A 56 -6.57 14.93 2.61
N SER A 57 -6.69 16.09 1.95
CA SER A 57 -7.33 17.24 2.57
C SER A 57 -8.77 16.86 2.92
N PRO A 58 -9.34 17.35 4.02
CA PRO A 58 -10.68 17.00 4.46
C PRO A 58 -11.81 17.52 3.54
N LEU A 59 -11.49 18.04 2.34
CA LEU A 59 -12.49 18.46 1.35
C LEU A 59 -13.49 17.34 0.98
N PRO A 60 -13.09 16.07 0.79
CA PRO A 60 -14.04 14.97 0.63
C PRO A 60 -14.85 14.68 1.91
N CYS A 61 -14.35 15.03 3.09
CA CYS A 61 -15.08 14.84 4.36
C CYS A 61 -16.30 15.77 4.51
N ILE A 62 -16.51 16.73 3.60
CA ILE A 62 -17.71 17.57 3.59
C ILE A 62 -18.92 16.81 2.98
N ARG A 63 -18.70 15.67 2.31
CA ARG A 63 -19.83 14.85 1.83
C ARG A 63 -20.56 14.19 3.00
N THR A 64 -21.89 14.19 2.89
CA THR A 64 -22.80 13.65 3.89
C THR A 64 -22.43 12.19 4.23
N PRO A 65 -22.35 11.83 5.52
CA PRO A 65 -21.86 10.51 5.96
C PRO A 65 -22.69 9.31 5.49
N GLU A 66 -23.83 9.56 4.84
CA GLU A 66 -24.69 8.52 4.28
C GLU A 66 -24.34 8.16 2.82
N GLU A 67 -23.72 9.05 2.03
CA GLU A 67 -23.69 8.89 0.57
C GLU A 67 -22.45 8.18 -0.01
N GLU A 68 -21.30 8.15 0.67
CA GLU A 68 -20.08 7.51 0.12
C GLU A 68 -19.44 6.51 1.07
N GLN A 69 -20.21 5.52 1.49
CA GLN A 69 -19.63 4.36 2.17
C GLN A 69 -18.85 3.51 1.16
N LEU A 70 -17.52 3.55 1.25
CA LEU A 70 -16.66 2.63 0.50
C LEU A 70 -17.04 1.19 0.85
N SER A 71 -17.23 0.38 -0.18
CA SER A 71 -17.64 -1.02 -0.02
C SER A 71 -16.53 -1.85 0.64
N ILE A 72 -16.90 -2.92 1.35
CA ILE A 72 -15.93 -3.92 1.86
C ILE A 72 -15.08 -4.49 0.73
N GLN A 73 -15.67 -4.66 -0.45
CA GLN A 73 -14.94 -5.14 -1.62
C GLN A 73 -13.83 -4.18 -2.03
N THR A 74 -14.09 -2.87 -2.03
CA THR A 74 -13.08 -1.85 -2.31
C THR A 74 -11.95 -1.92 -1.29
N PHE A 75 -12.26 -2.06 0.00
CA PHE A 75 -11.25 -2.24 1.04
C PHE A 75 -10.34 -3.43 0.76
N HIS A 76 -10.90 -4.61 0.48
CA HIS A 76 -10.11 -5.82 0.19
C HIS A 76 -9.27 -5.71 -1.08
N ILE A 77 -9.85 -5.18 -2.15
CA ILE A 77 -9.15 -4.95 -3.42
C ILE A 77 -7.99 -3.97 -3.21
N ASN A 78 -8.20 -2.91 -2.42
CA ASN A 78 -7.18 -1.92 -2.14
C ASN A 78 -5.95 -2.51 -1.46
N GLN A 79 -6.15 -3.41 -0.48
CA GLN A 79 -5.03 -4.09 0.20
C GLN A 79 -4.20 -4.95 -0.76
N GLY A 80 -4.88 -5.73 -1.62
CA GLY A 80 -4.20 -6.52 -2.65
C GLY A 80 -3.46 -5.63 -3.66
N PHE A 81 -4.06 -4.51 -4.04
CA PHE A 81 -3.50 -3.57 -5.00
C PHE A 81 -2.25 -2.88 -4.47
N ILE A 82 -2.24 -2.40 -3.21
CA ILE A 82 -1.06 -1.82 -2.55
C ILE A 82 0.09 -2.83 -2.55
N ALA A 83 -0.17 -4.09 -2.18
CA ALA A 83 0.86 -5.12 -2.17
C ALA A 83 1.42 -5.38 -3.58
N VAL A 84 0.57 -5.61 -4.57
CA VAL A 84 0.99 -5.92 -5.95
C VAL A 84 1.78 -4.76 -6.57
N THR A 85 1.31 -3.52 -6.43
CA THR A 85 2.02 -2.35 -6.95
C THR A 85 3.37 -2.16 -6.29
N SER A 86 3.47 -2.43 -4.98
CA SER A 86 4.74 -2.39 -4.24
C SER A 86 5.72 -3.44 -4.73
N VAL A 87 5.28 -4.69 -4.88
CA VAL A 87 6.08 -5.80 -5.45
C VAL A 87 6.66 -5.39 -6.81
N ILE A 88 5.80 -4.92 -7.72
CA ILE A 88 6.21 -4.59 -9.09
C ILE A 88 7.19 -3.41 -9.08
N ALA A 89 6.90 -2.36 -8.30
CA ALA A 89 7.81 -1.22 -8.17
C ALA A 89 9.18 -1.66 -7.62
N ASN A 90 9.20 -2.52 -6.60
CA ASN A 90 10.40 -3.02 -5.95
C ASN A 90 11.26 -3.90 -6.89
N VAL A 91 10.64 -4.62 -7.83
CA VAL A 91 11.35 -5.36 -8.88
C VAL A 91 11.93 -4.42 -9.94
N LEU A 92 11.18 -3.40 -10.36
CA LEU A 92 11.54 -2.53 -11.49
C LEU A 92 12.56 -1.43 -11.14
N LEU A 93 12.57 -0.94 -9.90
CA LEU A 93 13.50 0.10 -9.45
C LEU A 93 14.98 -0.28 -9.69
N PRO A 94 15.45 -1.49 -9.35
CA PRO A 94 16.81 -1.92 -9.72
C PRO A 94 17.02 -2.10 -11.23
N VAL A 95 16.00 -2.51 -12.00
CA VAL A 95 16.13 -2.69 -13.45
C VAL A 95 16.44 -1.36 -14.13
N VAL A 96 15.74 -0.29 -13.72
CA VAL A 96 15.96 1.03 -14.32
C VAL A 96 17.36 1.57 -14.04
N MET A 97 17.95 1.22 -12.89
CA MET A 97 19.34 1.54 -12.57
C MET A 97 20.34 0.84 -13.52
N LEU A 98 20.03 -0.37 -13.98
CA LEU A 98 20.91 -1.18 -14.82
C LEU A 98 20.92 -0.72 -16.28
N LEU A 99 19.76 -0.36 -16.83
CA LEU A 99 19.61 -0.05 -18.25
C LEU A 99 20.32 1.26 -18.67
N GLY A 100 20.70 2.08 -17.69
CA GLY A 100 21.53 3.26 -17.88
C GLY A 100 20.80 4.46 -18.48
N PRO A 101 21.51 5.60 -18.54
CA PRO A 101 21.00 6.84 -19.08
C PRO A 101 20.68 6.70 -20.58
N LYS A 102 19.52 7.23 -21.02
CA LYS A 102 19.11 7.36 -22.44
C LYS A 102 18.65 6.10 -23.18
N ASN A 103 18.57 4.94 -22.53
CA ASN A 103 17.93 3.78 -23.14
C ASN A 103 16.40 3.98 -23.18
N VAL A 104 15.77 3.80 -24.33
CA VAL A 104 14.30 3.89 -24.49
C VAL A 104 13.59 2.96 -23.50
N SER A 105 14.18 1.79 -23.23
CA SER A 105 13.67 0.83 -22.25
C SER A 105 13.66 1.43 -20.84
N SER A 106 14.70 2.18 -20.44
CA SER A 106 14.74 2.89 -19.15
C SER A 106 13.61 3.92 -19.06
N ILE A 107 13.35 4.66 -20.14
CA ILE A 107 12.27 5.66 -20.18
C ILE A 107 10.91 4.99 -19.99
N ILE A 108 10.65 3.88 -20.70
CA ILE A 108 9.39 3.13 -20.57
C ILE A 108 9.23 2.58 -19.15
N ILE A 109 10.28 2.00 -18.57
CA ILE A 109 10.23 1.49 -17.19
C ILE A 109 10.02 2.63 -16.19
N CYS A 110 10.68 3.79 -16.36
CA CYS A 110 10.42 4.97 -15.54
C CYS A 110 8.95 5.39 -15.58
N LEU A 111 8.37 5.50 -16.78
CA LEU A 111 6.96 5.84 -16.95
C LEU A 111 6.04 4.82 -16.26
N PHE A 112 6.37 3.54 -16.36
CA PHE A 112 5.61 2.49 -15.70
C PHE A 112 5.75 2.53 -14.17
N ILE A 113 6.96 2.76 -13.63
CA ILE A 113 7.16 2.98 -12.18
C ILE A 113 6.37 4.21 -11.72
N TYR A 114 6.33 5.27 -12.51
CA TYR A 114 5.52 6.45 -12.21
C TYR A 114 4.02 6.13 -12.14
N CYS A 115 3.49 5.35 -13.08
CA CYS A 115 2.10 4.88 -13.00
C CYS A 115 1.85 4.08 -11.71
N LEU A 116 2.75 3.16 -11.35
CA LEU A 116 2.66 2.38 -10.11
C LEU A 116 2.71 3.27 -8.85
N LEU A 117 3.51 4.34 -8.88
CA LEU A 117 3.54 5.34 -7.81
C LEU A 117 2.22 6.08 -7.69
N VAL A 118 1.64 6.55 -8.80
CA VAL A 118 0.32 7.19 -8.81
C VAL A 118 -0.74 6.24 -8.25
N ASP A 119 -0.70 4.98 -8.67
CA ASP A 119 -1.58 3.92 -8.21
C ASP A 119 -1.47 3.67 -6.68
N GLN A 120 -0.24 3.62 -6.15
CA GLN A 120 -0.02 3.50 -4.70
C GLN A 120 -0.58 4.68 -3.91
N LEU A 121 -0.53 5.89 -4.47
CA LEU A 121 -1.07 7.09 -3.82
C LEU A 121 -2.59 7.09 -3.82
N ILE A 122 -3.20 6.60 -4.89
CA ILE A 122 -4.65 6.34 -4.92
C ILE A 122 -4.98 5.32 -3.83
N GLY A 123 -4.21 4.23 -3.73
CA GLY A 123 -4.42 3.22 -2.70
C GLY A 123 -4.26 3.77 -1.27
N PHE A 124 -3.28 4.63 -1.05
CA PHE A 124 -3.10 5.36 0.20
C PHE A 124 -4.27 6.31 0.50
N ALA A 125 -4.75 7.06 -0.49
CA ALA A 125 -5.90 7.94 -0.32
C ALA A 125 -7.17 7.15 0.06
N VAL A 126 -7.38 5.97 -0.54
CA VAL A 126 -8.47 5.05 -0.16
C VAL A 126 -8.31 4.58 1.29
N GLU A 127 -7.09 4.25 1.74
CA GLU A 127 -6.83 3.93 3.15
C GLU A 127 -7.13 5.11 4.07
N MET A 128 -6.77 6.34 3.67
CA MET A 128 -7.07 7.55 4.44
C MET A 128 -8.57 7.80 4.56
N ILE A 129 -9.34 7.57 3.49
CA ILE A 129 -10.81 7.66 3.53
C ILE A 129 -11.38 6.58 4.45
N HIS A 130 -10.89 5.33 4.38
CA HIS A 130 -11.29 4.28 5.31
C HIS A 130 -10.92 4.59 6.76
N PHE A 131 -9.78 5.24 6.99
CA PHE A 131 -9.36 5.65 8.33
C PHE A 131 -10.23 6.77 8.90
N ALA A 132 -10.59 7.76 8.08
CA ALA A 132 -11.44 8.88 8.47
C ALA A 132 -12.94 8.53 8.51
N SER A 133 -13.34 7.44 7.85
CA SER A 133 -14.72 7.00 7.79
C SER A 133 -15.26 6.64 9.19
N PRO A 134 -16.52 6.98 9.50
CA PRO A 134 -17.19 6.50 10.72
C PRO A 134 -17.38 4.97 10.70
N ILE A 135 -17.28 4.35 9.54
CA ILE A 135 -17.34 2.90 9.33
C ILE A 135 -15.93 2.36 9.14
N GLN A 136 -15.60 1.37 9.94
CA GLN A 136 -14.26 0.83 9.97
C GLN A 136 -14.29 -0.67 9.68
N TYR A 137 -13.49 -1.07 8.69
CA TYR A 137 -13.30 -2.47 8.34
C TYR A 137 -12.05 -3.01 9.00
N THR A 138 -12.16 -4.17 9.64
CA THR A 138 -11.01 -4.83 10.24
C THR A 138 -11.07 -6.34 10.03
N PHE A 139 -9.90 -6.95 9.87
CA PHE A 139 -9.79 -8.40 9.83
C PHE A 139 -9.94 -8.99 11.25
N PRO A 140 -10.76 -10.04 11.42
CA PRO A 140 -10.82 -10.82 12.65
C PRO A 140 -9.43 -11.29 13.09
N LYS A 141 -9.16 -11.28 14.40
CA LYS A 141 -7.89 -11.79 14.97
C LYS A 141 -7.68 -13.30 14.75
N THR A 142 -8.75 -14.02 14.41
CA THR A 142 -8.75 -15.45 14.15
C THR A 142 -8.16 -15.81 12.79
N ILE A 143 -8.08 -14.86 11.86
CA ILE A 143 -7.47 -15.07 10.55
C ILE A 143 -5.97 -15.32 10.72
N LYS A 144 -5.49 -16.39 10.11
CA LYS A 144 -4.08 -16.79 10.14
C LYS A 144 -3.55 -16.94 8.72
N LEU A 145 -2.27 -16.63 8.54
CA LEU A 145 -1.55 -17.04 7.35
C LEU A 145 -1.32 -18.55 7.40
N SER A 146 -1.58 -19.23 6.29
CA SER A 146 -1.19 -20.61 6.10
C SER A 146 0.35 -20.75 6.07
N ASN A 147 0.87 -21.93 6.38
CA ASN A 147 2.32 -22.16 6.33
C ASN A 147 2.91 -21.92 4.93
N PRO A 148 2.28 -22.39 3.83
CA PRO A 148 2.76 -22.07 2.48
C PRO A 148 2.87 -20.56 2.23
N GLN A 149 1.87 -19.76 2.63
CA GLN A 149 1.93 -18.30 2.48
C GLN A 149 3.11 -17.69 3.25
N LYS A 150 3.35 -18.11 4.50
CA LYS A 150 4.50 -17.63 5.29
C LYS A 150 5.83 -17.95 4.60
N TYR A 151 5.98 -19.18 4.10
CA TYR A 151 7.18 -19.58 3.37
C TYR A 151 7.35 -18.80 2.06
N THR A 152 6.26 -18.56 1.33
CA THR A 152 6.31 -17.73 0.11
C THR A 152 6.74 -16.31 0.40
N ILE A 153 6.20 -15.67 1.44
CA ILE A 153 6.60 -14.31 1.83
C ILE A 153 8.09 -14.28 2.18
N LEU A 154 8.55 -15.21 3.03
CA LEU A 154 9.95 -15.28 3.43
C LEU A 154 10.87 -15.54 2.23
N ALA A 155 10.55 -16.52 1.40
CA ALA A 155 11.33 -16.86 0.21
C ALA A 155 11.39 -15.69 -0.77
N PHE A 156 10.26 -15.02 -1.01
CA PHE A 156 10.18 -13.84 -1.86
C PHE A 156 11.08 -12.71 -1.34
N SER A 157 10.97 -12.34 -0.06
CA SER A 157 11.80 -11.27 0.52
C SER A 157 13.29 -11.58 0.47
N VAL A 158 13.69 -12.84 0.70
CA VAL A 158 15.10 -13.27 0.60
C VAL A 158 15.58 -13.21 -0.85
N ILE A 159 14.80 -13.71 -1.81
CA ILE A 159 15.14 -13.65 -3.24
C ILE A 159 15.26 -12.20 -3.70
N MET A 160 14.33 -11.34 -3.30
CA MET A 160 14.34 -9.91 -3.62
C MET A 160 15.59 -9.22 -3.06
N GLU A 161 16.00 -9.54 -1.83
CA GLU A 161 17.22 -8.98 -1.24
C GLU A 161 18.47 -9.39 -2.03
N PHE A 162 18.59 -10.67 -2.40
CA PHE A 162 19.69 -11.14 -3.25
C PHE A 162 19.66 -10.50 -4.63
N TYR A 163 18.46 -10.33 -5.21
CA TYR A 163 18.26 -9.65 -6.47
C TYR A 163 18.72 -8.19 -6.40
N HIS A 164 18.32 -7.44 -5.36
CA HIS A 164 18.76 -6.07 -5.13
C HIS A 164 20.27 -5.98 -4.97
N PHE A 165 20.85 -6.82 -4.12
CA PHE A 165 22.29 -6.87 -3.93
C PHE A 165 23.03 -7.14 -5.25
N TYR A 166 22.60 -8.15 -6.00
CA TYR A 166 23.19 -8.50 -7.29
C TYR A 166 23.09 -7.35 -8.30
N MET A 167 21.91 -6.75 -8.45
CA MET A 167 21.68 -5.65 -9.39
C MET A 167 22.50 -4.40 -9.02
N CYS A 168 22.60 -4.07 -7.73
CA CYS A 168 23.44 -2.97 -7.27
C CYS A 168 24.93 -3.29 -7.49
N CYS A 169 25.40 -4.50 -7.17
CA CYS A 169 26.79 -4.91 -7.38
C CYS A 169 27.20 -5.03 -8.86
N TRP A 170 26.26 -5.14 -9.79
CA TRP A 170 26.61 -5.15 -11.21
C TRP A 170 27.22 -3.82 -11.68
N ASN A 171 26.90 -2.70 -11.02
CA ASN A 171 27.38 -1.36 -11.38
C ASN A 171 28.20 -0.71 -10.24
N ILE A 172 29.19 -1.43 -9.71
CA ILE A 172 30.10 -0.96 -8.64
C ILE A 172 30.81 0.35 -9.02
N SER A 173 31.01 0.62 -10.31
CA SER A 173 31.62 1.87 -10.78
C SER A 173 30.81 3.13 -10.44
N SER A 174 29.53 2.99 -10.12
CA SER A 174 28.70 4.11 -9.70
C SER A 174 28.82 4.34 -8.19
N ASN A 175 29.21 5.55 -7.77
CA ASN A 175 29.25 5.98 -6.35
C ASN A 175 27.86 5.96 -5.67
N LEU A 176 26.81 5.52 -6.37
CA LEU A 176 25.41 5.49 -5.96
C LEU A 176 25.03 4.19 -5.24
N TRP A 177 25.92 3.19 -5.27
CA TRP A 177 25.70 1.83 -4.76
C TRP A 177 25.18 1.76 -3.31
N PRO A 178 25.75 2.46 -2.30
CA PRO A 178 25.31 2.29 -0.91
C PRO A 178 23.87 2.77 -0.67
N ILE A 179 23.50 3.89 -1.29
CA ILE A 179 22.17 4.51 -1.11
C ILE A 179 21.10 3.63 -1.78
N ASN A 180 21.40 3.11 -2.96
CA ASN A 180 20.46 2.27 -3.70
C ASN A 180 20.18 0.95 -2.98
N ILE A 181 21.22 0.29 -2.43
CA ILE A 181 21.02 -0.90 -1.60
C ILE A 181 20.14 -0.55 -0.39
N LEU A 182 20.48 0.50 0.36
CA LEU A 182 19.72 0.86 1.54
C LEU A 182 18.25 1.14 1.23
N LEU A 183 17.96 1.87 0.15
CA LEU A 183 16.59 2.16 -0.27
C LEU A 183 15.85 0.90 -0.73
N CYS A 184 16.47 0.03 -1.53
CA CYS A 184 15.83 -1.20 -2.00
C CYS A 184 15.55 -2.17 -0.84
N THR A 185 16.53 -2.37 0.06
CA THR A 185 16.34 -3.17 1.28
C THR A 185 15.24 -2.58 2.16
N ALA A 186 15.21 -1.25 2.34
CA ALA A 186 14.16 -0.59 3.11
C ALA A 186 12.77 -0.80 2.49
N ILE A 187 12.64 -0.67 1.16
CA ILE A 187 11.38 -0.93 0.44
C ILE A 187 10.98 -2.40 0.61
N ASN A 188 11.90 -3.34 0.43
CA ASN A 188 11.67 -4.79 0.60
C ASN A 188 11.14 -5.13 2.01
N ILE A 189 11.76 -4.58 3.06
CA ILE A 189 11.30 -4.75 4.44
C ILE A 189 9.92 -4.12 4.64
N MET A 190 9.74 -2.91 4.09
CA MET A 190 8.50 -2.15 4.11
C MET A 190 7.47 -2.65 3.12
N GLU A 191 7.65 -3.81 2.48
CA GLU A 191 6.67 -4.45 1.61
C GLU A 191 6.01 -5.65 2.30
N ILE A 192 6.76 -6.31 3.20
CA ILE A 192 6.31 -7.51 3.93
C ILE A 192 4.96 -7.29 4.63
N PRO A 193 4.74 -6.20 5.40
CA PRO A 193 3.44 -5.98 6.02
C PRO A 193 2.28 -5.83 5.02
N ALA A 194 2.49 -5.19 3.86
CA ALA A 194 1.48 -5.04 2.81
C ALA A 194 1.10 -6.40 2.24
N ILE A 195 2.09 -7.24 1.95
CA ILE A 195 1.84 -8.61 1.47
C ILE A 195 1.07 -9.43 2.53
N ILE A 196 1.45 -9.32 3.80
CA ILE A 196 0.74 -9.99 4.90
C ILE A 196 -0.72 -9.54 4.98
N VAL A 197 -0.98 -8.23 4.90
CA VAL A 197 -2.33 -7.67 4.95
C VAL A 197 -3.13 -8.08 3.72
N ALA A 198 -2.53 -8.12 2.54
CA ALA A 198 -3.17 -8.63 1.33
C ALA A 198 -3.55 -10.12 1.46
N PHE A 199 -2.69 -10.95 2.06
CA PHE A 199 -3.06 -12.34 2.34
C PHE A 199 -4.12 -12.47 3.42
N TYR A 200 -4.17 -11.58 4.41
CA TYR A 200 -5.29 -11.54 5.35
C TYR A 200 -6.60 -11.16 4.68
N ALA A 201 -6.59 -10.19 3.77
CA ALA A 201 -7.75 -9.86 2.95
C ALA A 201 -8.20 -11.07 2.12
N TYR A 202 -7.26 -11.74 1.44
CA TYR A 202 -7.54 -12.92 0.63
C TYR A 202 -8.09 -14.10 1.44
N ASN A 203 -7.53 -14.37 2.62
CA ASN A 203 -7.96 -15.48 3.48
C ASN A 203 -9.24 -15.18 4.27
N SER A 204 -9.73 -13.94 4.23
CA SER A 204 -10.84 -13.49 5.05
C SER A 204 -12.18 -13.90 4.42
N ASP A 205 -12.87 -14.85 5.06
CA ASP A 205 -14.28 -15.12 4.81
C ASP A 205 -15.20 -14.18 5.63
N ARG A 206 -14.64 -13.42 6.58
CA ARG A 206 -15.36 -12.58 7.53
C ARG A 206 -14.65 -11.26 7.75
N THR A 207 -15.38 -10.16 7.66
CA THR A 207 -14.85 -8.83 7.95
C THR A 207 -15.64 -8.21 9.09
N HIS A 208 -14.95 -7.70 10.12
CA HIS A 208 -15.59 -6.93 11.17
C HIS A 208 -15.84 -5.52 10.65
N PHE A 209 -17.07 -5.07 10.82
CA PHE A 209 -17.57 -3.75 10.54
C PHE A 209 -17.82 -3.08 11.89
N SER A 210 -17.13 -1.98 12.20
CA SER A 210 -17.48 -1.18 13.36
C SER A 210 -17.96 0.21 12.94
N ARG A 211 -19.04 0.68 13.57
CA ARG A 211 -19.62 2.01 13.32
C ARG A 211 -19.94 2.67 14.65
N VAL A 212 -19.40 3.87 14.87
CA VAL A 212 -19.80 4.70 16.01
C VAL A 212 -21.17 5.32 15.71
N LYS A 213 -22.18 5.04 16.53
CA LYS A 213 -23.50 5.65 16.38
C LYS A 213 -23.43 7.15 16.75
N PRO A 214 -23.87 8.07 15.87
CA PRO A 214 -23.88 9.49 16.19
C PRO A 214 -24.78 9.75 17.41
N GLY A 215 -24.31 10.59 18.33
CA GLY A 215 -25.04 11.01 19.53
C GLY A 215 -24.96 10.09 20.74
N VAL A 216 -24.77 8.77 20.56
CA VAL A 216 -24.72 7.81 21.69
C VAL A 216 -23.29 7.38 22.04
N GLY A 217 -22.34 7.52 21.10
CA GLY A 217 -20.94 7.11 21.32
C GLY A 217 -20.73 5.59 21.37
N LEU A 218 -21.80 4.78 21.27
CA LEU A 218 -21.73 3.34 21.23
C LEU A 218 -21.15 2.87 19.89
N GLU A 219 -20.15 2.00 19.96
CA GLU A 219 -19.58 1.31 18.81
C GLU A 219 -20.43 0.07 18.50
N LEU A 220 -21.11 0.07 17.35
CA LEU A 220 -21.80 -1.10 16.84
C LEU A 220 -20.79 -1.94 16.05
N ILE A 221 -20.53 -3.16 16.50
CA ILE A 221 -19.68 -4.13 15.80
C ILE A 221 -20.60 -5.16 15.12
N GLU A 222 -20.56 -5.19 13.79
CA GLU A 222 -21.23 -6.21 12.97
C GLU A 222 -20.18 -7.08 12.29
N ILE A 223 -20.47 -8.37 12.11
CA ILE A 223 -19.63 -9.26 11.32
C ILE A 223 -20.31 -9.53 10.00
N ARG A 224 -19.61 -9.26 8.89
CA ARG A 224 -20.08 -9.60 7.54
C ARG A 224 -19.32 -10.81 7.03
N LYS A 225 -20.06 -11.77 6.47
CA LYS A 225 -19.52 -12.99 5.89
C LYS A 225 -19.61 -12.95 4.37
N TRP A 226 -18.56 -13.41 3.69
CA TRP A 226 -18.55 -13.55 2.24
C TRP A 226 -19.42 -14.74 1.81
N ASP A 227 -20.45 -14.48 1.03
CA ASP A 227 -21.24 -15.52 0.38
C ASP A 227 -20.61 -15.85 -0.98
N THR A 228 -19.92 -16.99 -1.07
CA THR A 228 -19.24 -17.44 -2.29
C THR A 228 -20.20 -17.67 -3.46
N LYS A 229 -21.47 -18.02 -3.20
CA LYS A 229 -22.46 -18.25 -4.26
C LYS A 229 -22.97 -16.92 -4.82
N ALA A 230 -23.28 -15.97 -3.93
CA ALA A 230 -23.76 -14.66 -4.32
C ALA A 230 -22.65 -13.69 -4.76
N ARG A 231 -21.39 -13.99 -4.43
CA ARG A 231 -20.23 -13.08 -4.57
C ARG A 231 -20.47 -11.72 -3.91
N THR A 232 -21.14 -11.73 -2.76
CA THR A 232 -21.47 -10.53 -2.00
C THR A 232 -21.24 -10.75 -0.51
N TRP A 233 -20.97 -9.66 0.21
CA TRP A 233 -20.87 -9.67 1.67
C TRP A 233 -22.27 -9.57 2.28
N LYS A 234 -22.66 -10.56 3.08
CA LYS A 234 -23.94 -10.58 3.80
C LYS A 234 -23.71 -10.40 5.30
N ILE A 235 -24.67 -9.80 5.99
CA ILE A 235 -24.65 -9.69 7.46
C ILE A 235 -24.73 -11.11 8.01
N ASN A 236 -23.83 -11.45 8.93
CA ASN A 236 -23.89 -12.72 9.62
C ASN A 236 -24.92 -12.59 10.77
N GLU A 237 -26.12 -13.13 10.58
CA GLU A 237 -27.20 -13.09 11.60
C GLU A 237 -27.03 -14.19 12.68
N SER A 238 -25.90 -14.90 12.69
CA SER A 238 -25.66 -15.95 13.70
C SER A 238 -25.59 -15.31 15.11
N PRO A 239 -26.38 -15.82 16.08
CA PRO A 239 -26.54 -15.20 17.40
C PRO A 239 -25.25 -15.09 18.21
N ASP A 240 -24.23 -15.89 17.89
CA ASP A 240 -22.97 -15.97 18.64
C ASP A 240 -22.04 -14.75 18.46
N GLU A 241 -22.36 -13.80 17.57
CA GLU A 241 -21.40 -12.78 17.12
C GLU A 241 -21.84 -11.31 17.33
N HIS A 242 -23.02 -11.06 17.89
CA HIS A 242 -23.51 -9.70 18.18
C HIS A 242 -23.24 -9.31 19.64
N GLU A 243 -21.97 -9.16 20.00
CA GLU A 243 -21.60 -8.60 21.30
C GLU A 243 -21.70 -7.07 21.26
N VAL A 244 -22.74 -6.51 21.88
CA VAL A 244 -22.86 -5.06 22.09
C VAL A 244 -21.92 -4.67 23.23
N LEU A 245 -20.72 -4.22 22.89
CA LEU A 245 -19.77 -3.71 23.87
C LEU A 245 -20.14 -2.27 24.24
N HIS A 246 -20.45 -2.06 25.52
CA HIS A 246 -20.50 -0.72 26.11
C HIS A 246 -19.05 -0.27 26.36
N VAL A 247 -18.59 0.75 25.63
CA VAL A 247 -17.29 1.42 25.85
C VAL A 247 -17.39 2.40 27.00
#